data_AF-A0A9W9E9M2-F1
#
_entry.id   AF-A0A9W9E9M2-F1
#
_cell.length_a   1.000
_cell.length_b   1.000
_cell.length_c   1.000
_cell.angle_alpha   90.00
_cell.angle_beta   90.00
_cell.angle_gamma   90.00
#
_symmetry.space_group_name_H-M   'P 1'
#
loop_
_entity.id
_entity.type
_entity.pdbx_description
1 polymer ?
#
loop_
_entity_poly.entity_id
_entity_poly.type
_entity_poly.pdbx_seq_one_letter_code
_entity_poly.pdbx_strand_id
1 'polypeptide(L)'
;MEDEARMSWLSGRPQRVLNLRRPAELASTNLEYYAQWSVMDDQIMLTLPSANSVTSPSLIFIADINANLGTEDDVVEFKRIVELPYHATSSKLLGNQAGFVTAEFRKGESKLILRTYDPAGGVDKEKILSAEATNGEIALHGSSIAICVYDGSEDSFGNCLGKSNQIAIWDTEFGDLSRIDIPQDERAPQCHRGNFQFATSSHIALGGHLDPSHDKPYSLLRSIPITYSEQNKSRLFHQHENFEYGNNHDAIAIPGSSAHNDVVVHHHQHGSRFTVADVGLLTGQIPSEAQPTPGYFMDKNLFKDLFHVFSDKVNARTLYGELFDRLPSLVGNKLLVREHIEEYEHDEDNYRGYHAPHTSFGTFQVLYLYDFDQDRCKALRQLSPGSERQDLETRLKERNPNASVVVMSRMFYTSIEEEEDTEKDTSPEWKAHMRKIWETKWAREKGEAKFPTLEFDDPPEGCDDPRMLYTRSMICLPKIRDGEAFAMTTSAIIELPTAKADGYVHYFGAE
;
A
#
# COMPACT_ATOMS: atom_id res chain seq x y z
N MET A 1 20.58 -17.69 6.76
CA MET A 1 19.25 -17.44 7.33
C MET A 1 18.62 -16.19 6.71
N GLU A 2 19.20 -14.98 6.84
CA GLU A 2 18.69 -13.78 6.12
C GLU A 2 18.73 -13.92 4.58
N ASP A 3 19.74 -14.61 4.03
CA ASP A 3 19.83 -14.83 2.58
C ASP A 3 18.69 -15.69 2.03
N GLU A 4 18.10 -16.59 2.83
CA GLU A 4 17.01 -17.45 2.36
C GLU A 4 15.69 -16.69 2.25
N ALA A 5 15.33 -15.92 3.28
CA ALA A 5 14.16 -15.04 3.24
C ALA A 5 14.28 -14.02 2.09
N ARG A 6 15.47 -13.44 1.93
CA ARG A 6 15.78 -12.53 0.81
C ARG A 6 15.56 -13.21 -0.55
N MET A 7 16.07 -14.42 -0.73
CA MET A 7 15.89 -15.17 -1.97
C MET A 7 14.45 -15.64 -2.21
N SER A 8 13.67 -15.93 -1.16
CA SER A 8 12.26 -16.30 -1.28
C SER A 8 11.44 -15.13 -1.82
N TRP A 9 11.59 -13.93 -1.23
CA TRP A 9 10.95 -12.72 -1.74
C TRP A 9 11.38 -12.38 -3.17
N LEU A 10 12.69 -12.42 -3.45
CA LEU A 10 13.21 -12.07 -4.77
C LEU A 10 12.75 -13.06 -5.85
N SER A 11 12.75 -14.37 -5.56
CA SER A 11 12.24 -15.40 -6.49
C SER A 11 10.72 -15.44 -6.62
N GLY A 12 10.01 -14.73 -5.74
CA GLY A 12 8.55 -14.67 -5.69
C GLY A 12 7.87 -15.96 -5.28
N ARG A 13 8.61 -16.95 -4.74
CA ARG A 13 8.04 -18.23 -4.31
C ARG A 13 8.07 -18.34 -2.78
N PRO A 14 6.93 -18.62 -2.12
CA PRO A 14 6.90 -18.84 -0.68
C PRO A 14 7.66 -20.12 -0.31
N GLN A 15 8.28 -20.12 0.86
CA GLN A 15 8.95 -21.28 1.44
C GLN A 15 7.94 -22.32 1.92
N ARG A 16 6.86 -21.85 2.56
CA ARG A 16 5.80 -22.69 3.11
C ARG A 16 4.42 -22.07 2.85
N VAL A 17 3.40 -22.92 2.76
CA VAL A 17 2.01 -22.47 2.60
C VAL A 17 1.12 -23.16 3.62
N LEU A 18 0.53 -22.38 4.52
CA LEU A 18 -0.38 -22.85 5.55
C LEU A 18 -1.82 -22.54 5.13
N ASN A 19 -2.76 -23.43 5.46
CA ASN A 19 -4.18 -23.18 5.30
C ASN A 19 -4.66 -22.25 6.42
N LEU A 20 -5.33 -21.15 6.07
CA LEU A 20 -5.93 -20.24 7.03
C LEU A 20 -7.41 -20.59 7.20
N ARG A 21 -7.73 -21.34 8.26
CA ARG A 21 -9.07 -21.84 8.52
C ARG A 21 -9.97 -20.71 9.00
N ARG A 22 -11.06 -20.47 8.28
CA ARG A 22 -12.02 -19.41 8.61
C ARG A 22 -12.85 -19.73 9.87
N PRO A 23 -13.29 -18.71 10.64
CA PRO A 23 -14.30 -18.90 11.67
C PRO A 23 -15.63 -19.39 11.08
N ALA A 24 -16.38 -20.18 11.85
CA ALA A 24 -17.70 -20.65 11.43
C ALA A 24 -18.68 -19.48 11.25
N GLU A 25 -18.52 -18.42 12.04
CA GLU A 25 -19.32 -17.20 12.00
C GLU A 25 -19.18 -16.48 10.65
N LEU A 26 -17.97 -16.45 10.06
CA LEU A 26 -17.74 -15.84 8.74
C LEU A 26 -18.54 -16.55 7.63
N ALA A 27 -18.81 -17.85 7.79
CA ALA A 27 -19.56 -18.64 6.81
C ALA A 27 -21.08 -18.38 6.84
N SER A 28 -21.58 -17.56 7.78
CA SER A 28 -23.00 -17.23 7.87
C SER A 28 -23.41 -16.16 6.86
N THR A 29 -24.66 -16.21 6.40
CA THR A 29 -25.14 -15.41 5.27
C THR A 29 -25.04 -13.91 5.55
N ASN A 30 -24.32 -13.20 4.68
CA ASN A 30 -24.10 -11.75 4.64
C ASN A 30 -23.12 -11.15 5.66
N LEU A 31 -22.44 -11.94 6.50
CA LEU A 31 -21.46 -11.38 7.44
C LEU A 31 -20.15 -10.93 6.78
N GLU A 32 -19.80 -11.49 5.62
CA GLU A 32 -18.60 -11.09 4.86
C GLU A 32 -18.59 -9.60 4.46
N TYR A 33 -19.77 -9.01 4.19
CA TYR A 33 -19.89 -7.59 3.87
C TYR A 33 -19.54 -6.65 5.04
N TYR A 34 -19.52 -7.20 6.25
CA TYR A 34 -19.23 -6.47 7.49
C TYR A 34 -17.88 -6.86 8.10
N ALA A 35 -17.13 -7.75 7.45
CA ALA A 35 -15.83 -8.17 7.91
C ALA A 35 -14.85 -6.98 7.88
N GLN A 36 -14.28 -6.65 9.03
CA GLN A 36 -13.15 -5.75 9.13
C GLN A 36 -11.90 -6.58 9.41
N TRP A 37 -10.89 -6.37 8.59
CA TRP A 37 -9.63 -7.09 8.66
C TRP A 37 -8.53 -6.17 9.14
N SER A 38 -7.71 -6.68 10.05
CA SER A 38 -6.43 -6.06 10.39
C SER A 38 -5.37 -7.13 10.33
N VAL A 39 -4.28 -6.84 9.63
CA VAL A 39 -3.13 -7.76 9.51
C VAL A 39 -1.89 -7.02 9.97
N MET A 40 -1.07 -7.63 10.80
CA MET A 40 0.17 -7.04 11.29
C MET A 40 1.17 -8.15 11.58
N ASP A 41 2.39 -8.08 11.01
CA ASP A 41 3.55 -8.96 11.21
C ASP A 41 3.26 -10.46 11.40
N ASP A 42 2.77 -10.85 12.58
CA ASP A 42 2.53 -12.20 13.04
C ASP A 42 1.06 -12.52 13.36
N GLN A 43 0.13 -11.58 13.21
CA GLN A 43 -1.27 -11.75 13.56
C GLN A 43 -2.24 -11.28 12.48
N ILE A 44 -3.36 -11.97 12.41
CA ILE A 44 -4.52 -11.62 11.59
C ILE A 44 -5.70 -11.47 12.53
N MET A 45 -6.37 -10.32 12.49
CA MET A 45 -7.59 -10.05 13.23
C MET A 45 -8.77 -9.91 12.28
N LEU A 46 -9.87 -10.54 12.65
CA LEU A 46 -11.17 -10.40 12.02
C LEU A 46 -12.16 -9.86 13.05
N THR A 47 -12.83 -8.76 12.70
CA THR A 47 -13.96 -8.22 13.45
C THR A 47 -15.24 -8.44 12.65
N LEU A 48 -16.23 -9.07 13.28
CA LEU A 48 -17.55 -9.34 12.71
C LEU A 48 -18.65 -8.82 13.63
N PRO A 49 -19.84 -8.42 13.14
CA PRO A 49 -20.97 -8.24 14.02
C PRO A 49 -21.49 -9.61 14.51
N SER A 50 -22.00 -9.66 15.75
CA SER A 50 -22.51 -10.89 16.37
C SER A 50 -23.84 -11.37 15.81
N ALA A 51 -24.50 -10.53 15.01
CA ALA A 51 -25.70 -10.86 14.25
C ALA A 51 -25.67 -10.12 12.91
N ASN A 52 -26.64 -10.43 12.03
CA ASN A 52 -26.80 -9.81 10.71
C ASN A 52 -27.32 -8.36 10.78
N SER A 53 -26.63 -7.50 11.51
CA SER A 53 -26.89 -6.07 11.64
C SER A 53 -25.59 -5.30 11.87
N VAL A 54 -25.41 -4.21 11.14
CA VAL A 54 -24.26 -3.29 11.27
C VAL A 54 -24.16 -2.60 12.63
N THR A 55 -25.21 -2.63 13.44
CA THR A 55 -25.20 -2.02 14.78
C THR A 55 -25.04 -3.04 15.90
N SER A 56 -24.89 -4.32 15.56
CA SER A 56 -24.76 -5.38 16.57
C SER A 56 -23.41 -5.33 17.29
N PRO A 57 -23.36 -5.86 18.53
CA PRO A 57 -22.12 -6.16 19.24
C PRO A 57 -21.06 -6.82 18.33
N SER A 58 -19.79 -6.48 18.48
CA SER A 58 -18.72 -7.03 17.63
C SER A 58 -18.06 -8.26 18.25
N LEU A 59 -17.82 -9.30 17.44
CA LEU A 59 -16.99 -10.46 17.72
C LEU A 59 -15.57 -10.21 17.21
N ILE A 60 -14.57 -10.46 18.04
CA ILE A 60 -13.16 -10.34 17.68
C ILE A 60 -12.53 -11.73 17.61
N PHE A 61 -11.92 -12.03 16.47
CA PHE A 61 -11.15 -13.25 16.24
C PHE A 61 -9.71 -12.88 15.90
N ILE A 62 -8.74 -13.62 16.46
CA ILE A 62 -7.31 -13.45 16.15
C ILE A 62 -6.71 -14.80 15.77
N ALA A 63 -5.90 -14.80 14.72
CA ALA A 63 -5.05 -15.91 14.31
C ALA A 63 -3.58 -15.50 14.40
N ASP A 64 -2.73 -16.40 14.88
CA ASP A 64 -1.28 -16.23 14.93
C ASP A 64 -0.65 -16.97 13.73
N ILE A 65 0.03 -16.21 12.87
CA ILE A 65 0.70 -16.66 11.66
C ILE A 65 1.87 -17.59 11.99
N ASN A 66 2.57 -17.32 13.09
CA ASN A 66 3.82 -17.98 13.45
C ASN A 66 3.62 -19.22 14.32
N ALA A 67 2.45 -19.37 14.96
CA ALA A 67 2.17 -20.43 15.93
C ALA A 67 2.53 -21.86 15.45
N ASN A 68 2.41 -22.13 14.15
CA ASN A 68 2.60 -23.47 13.59
C ASN A 68 3.80 -23.61 12.63
N LEU A 69 4.61 -22.55 12.46
CA LEU A 69 5.80 -22.58 11.59
C LEU A 69 6.84 -23.62 12.01
N GLY A 70 6.95 -23.92 13.31
CA GLY A 70 7.85 -24.96 13.84
C GLY A 70 7.25 -26.36 13.94
N THR A 71 6.02 -26.55 13.44
CA THR A 71 5.28 -27.82 13.55
C THR A 71 4.97 -28.41 12.18
N GLU A 72 4.65 -29.70 12.12
CA GLU A 72 4.13 -30.34 10.89
C GLU A 72 2.68 -29.91 10.56
N ASP A 73 2.01 -29.16 11.45
CA ASP A 73 0.65 -28.69 11.20
C ASP A 73 0.67 -27.48 10.25
N ASP A 74 0.07 -27.64 9.07
CA ASP A 74 -0.07 -26.60 8.05
C ASP A 74 -1.39 -25.84 8.18
N VAL A 75 -1.93 -25.65 9.39
CA VAL A 75 -3.20 -24.95 9.61
C VAL A 75 -3.01 -23.78 10.57
N VAL A 76 -3.46 -22.60 10.17
CA VAL A 76 -3.59 -21.43 11.03
C VAL A 76 -5.08 -21.25 11.33
N GLU A 77 -5.45 -21.16 12.60
CA GLU A 77 -6.84 -21.05 13.03
C GLU A 77 -7.13 -19.75 13.76
N PHE A 78 -8.27 -19.15 13.43
CA PHE A 78 -8.82 -18.04 14.20
C PHE A 78 -9.39 -18.52 15.53
N LYS A 79 -9.01 -17.84 16.61
CA LYS A 79 -9.60 -18.01 17.95
C LYS A 79 -10.45 -16.80 18.27
N ARG A 80 -11.67 -17.03 18.72
CA ARG A 80 -12.52 -15.96 19.27
C ARG A 80 -11.91 -15.47 20.58
N ILE A 81 -11.58 -14.19 20.63
CA ILE A 81 -10.94 -13.57 21.79
C ILE A 81 -12.01 -12.96 22.71
N VAL A 82 -12.91 -12.16 22.15
CA VAL A 82 -13.93 -11.44 22.93
C VAL A 82 -15.17 -11.13 22.09
N GLU A 83 -16.31 -10.96 22.77
CA GLU A 83 -17.48 -10.28 22.24
C GLU A 83 -17.62 -8.93 22.94
N LEU A 84 -17.48 -7.87 22.16
CA LEU A 84 -17.60 -6.49 22.61
C LEU A 84 -19.07 -6.15 22.78
N PRO A 85 -19.49 -5.45 23.85
CA PRO A 85 -20.90 -5.12 24.09
C PRO A 85 -21.44 -4.01 23.17
N TYR A 86 -20.67 -3.63 22.14
CA TYR A 86 -20.96 -2.54 21.21
C TYR A 86 -20.44 -2.88 19.81
N HIS A 87 -20.87 -2.11 18.81
CA HIS A 87 -20.35 -2.19 17.45
C HIS A 87 -19.03 -1.42 17.31
N ALA A 88 -17.94 -2.11 17.01
CA ALA A 88 -16.67 -1.49 16.66
C ALA A 88 -16.74 -0.95 15.23
N THR A 89 -16.76 0.38 15.10
CA THR A 89 -16.79 1.09 13.80
C THR A 89 -15.46 0.92 13.04
N SER A 90 -14.35 0.79 13.76
CA SER A 90 -13.04 0.40 13.22
C SER A 90 -12.28 -0.38 14.30
N SER A 91 -11.36 -1.25 13.87
CA SER A 91 -10.54 -2.05 14.76
C SER A 91 -9.18 -2.35 14.12
N LYS A 92 -8.12 -2.40 14.92
CA LYS A 92 -6.76 -2.67 14.43
C LYS A 92 -5.90 -3.42 15.44
N LEU A 93 -5.08 -4.34 14.96
CA LEU A 93 -4.05 -5.01 15.76
C LEU A 93 -2.98 -4.04 16.21
N LEU A 94 -2.51 -4.20 17.44
CA LEU A 94 -1.33 -3.50 17.96
C LEU A 94 -0.08 -4.35 17.66
N GLY A 95 1.06 -3.69 17.42
CA GLY A 95 2.32 -4.38 17.12
C GLY A 95 2.82 -5.23 18.28
N ASN A 96 3.68 -6.21 17.97
CA ASN A 96 4.31 -7.13 18.94
C ASN A 96 3.30 -7.93 19.78
N GLN A 97 2.19 -8.36 19.19
CA GLN A 97 1.12 -9.09 19.87
C GLN A 97 0.61 -8.38 21.14
N ALA A 98 0.66 -7.05 21.20
CA ALA A 98 0.21 -6.30 22.38
C ALA A 98 -1.32 -6.32 22.57
N GLY A 99 -2.06 -6.87 21.61
CA GLY A 99 -3.52 -6.94 21.59
C GLY A 99 -4.09 -6.13 20.43
N PHE A 100 -5.15 -5.37 20.67
CA PHE A 100 -5.84 -4.63 19.61
C PHE A 100 -6.49 -3.34 20.12
N VAL A 101 -6.80 -2.43 19.21
CA VAL A 101 -7.57 -1.22 19.47
C VAL A 101 -8.90 -1.26 18.73
N THR A 102 -9.93 -0.70 19.33
CA THR A 102 -11.22 -0.47 18.66
C THR A 102 -11.69 0.97 18.82
N ALA A 103 -12.49 1.41 17.85
CA ALA A 103 -13.22 2.66 17.86
C ALA A 103 -14.73 2.40 17.89
N GLU A 104 -15.44 2.95 18.87
CA GLU A 104 -16.89 2.94 18.99
C GLU A 104 -17.42 4.35 18.71
N PHE A 105 -18.22 4.52 17.66
CA PHE A 105 -18.87 5.80 17.40
C PHE A 105 -20.33 5.82 17.87
N ARG A 106 -20.65 6.70 18.82
CA ARG A 106 -22.00 6.90 19.35
C ARG A 106 -22.61 8.16 18.73
N LYS A 107 -23.23 7.98 17.56
CA LYS A 107 -23.88 9.07 16.81
C LYS A 107 -24.86 9.91 17.64
N GLY A 108 -25.66 9.28 18.50
CA GLY A 108 -26.62 9.99 19.35
C GLY A 108 -26.01 10.84 20.46
N GLU A 109 -24.73 10.66 20.77
CA GLU A 109 -24.00 11.40 21.81
C GLU A 109 -22.89 12.30 21.23
N SER A 110 -22.68 12.28 19.91
CA SER A 110 -21.52 12.91 19.25
C SER A 110 -20.19 12.57 19.94
N LYS A 111 -19.99 11.27 20.22
CA LYS A 111 -18.78 10.75 20.89
C LYS A 111 -18.14 9.62 20.10
N LEU A 112 -16.83 9.66 20.05
CA LEU A 112 -15.96 8.56 19.65
C LEU A 112 -15.24 8.03 20.89
N ILE A 113 -15.27 6.72 21.08
CA ILE A 113 -14.60 6.05 22.20
C ILE A 113 -13.55 5.10 21.64
N LEU A 114 -12.30 5.32 22.01
CA LEU A 114 -11.16 4.48 21.67
C LEU A 114 -10.82 3.59 22.87
N ARG A 115 -10.61 2.30 22.62
CA ARG A 115 -10.21 1.33 23.65
C ARG A 115 -9.08 0.45 23.15
N THR A 116 -8.04 0.32 23.96
CA THR A 116 -7.03 -0.73 23.77
C THR A 116 -7.42 -1.94 24.59
N TYR A 117 -7.11 -3.11 24.04
CA TYR A 117 -7.39 -4.41 24.61
C TYR A 117 -6.09 -5.20 24.69
N ASP A 118 -5.94 -5.95 25.78
CA ASP A 118 -4.90 -6.95 25.91
C ASP A 118 -5.15 -8.14 24.95
N PRO A 119 -4.18 -9.05 24.78
CA PRO A 119 -4.34 -10.21 23.89
C PRO A 119 -5.46 -11.19 24.30
N ALA A 120 -5.94 -11.13 25.54
CA ALA A 120 -7.05 -11.92 26.06
C ALA A 120 -8.41 -11.22 25.89
N GLY A 121 -8.44 -9.99 25.37
CA GLY A 121 -9.66 -9.21 25.18
C GLY A 121 -10.12 -8.42 26.41
N GLY A 122 -9.28 -8.28 27.43
CA GLY A 122 -9.48 -7.36 28.55
C GLY A 122 -9.24 -5.91 28.12
N VAL A 123 -10.03 -4.96 28.63
CA VAL A 123 -9.80 -3.53 28.35
C VAL A 123 -8.62 -3.03 29.17
N ASP A 124 -7.60 -2.50 28.49
CA ASP A 124 -6.42 -1.92 29.13
C ASP A 124 -6.60 -0.42 29.38
N LYS A 125 -6.94 0.34 28.33
CA LYS A 125 -7.08 1.80 28.38
C LYS A 125 -8.27 2.24 27.56
N GLU A 126 -8.89 3.34 27.97
CA GLU A 126 -10.02 3.95 27.28
C GLU A 126 -9.81 5.46 27.16
N LYS A 127 -10.18 6.02 26.00
CA LYS A 127 -10.23 7.47 25.78
C LYS A 127 -11.52 7.84 25.05
N ILE A 128 -12.20 8.87 25.55
CA ILE A 128 -13.41 9.41 24.96
C ILE A 128 -13.11 10.78 24.38
N LEU A 129 -13.59 11.05 23.18
CA LEU A 129 -13.48 12.34 22.53
C LEU A 129 -14.78 12.72 21.80
N SER A 130 -15.08 14.02 21.72
CA SER A 130 -16.25 14.53 21.00
C SER A 130 -16.01 14.49 19.48
N ALA A 131 -16.94 13.93 18.73
CA ALA A 131 -16.87 13.90 17.27
C ALA A 131 -18.28 13.79 16.69
N GLU A 132 -18.54 14.47 15.59
CA GLU A 132 -19.81 14.38 14.86
C GLU A 132 -19.79 13.26 13.81
N ALA A 133 -18.60 12.85 13.36
CA ALA A 133 -18.38 11.66 12.56
C ALA A 133 -16.93 11.17 12.67
N THR A 134 -16.68 9.95 12.19
CA THR A 134 -15.35 9.36 12.02
C THR A 134 -15.30 8.66 10.67
N ASN A 135 -14.13 8.66 10.00
CA ASN A 135 -13.94 8.00 8.71
C ASN A 135 -12.59 7.25 8.66
N GLY A 136 -12.51 6.26 7.78
CA GLY A 136 -11.27 5.53 7.49
C GLY A 136 -10.82 4.55 8.56
N GLU A 137 -9.56 4.15 8.44
CA GLU A 137 -8.92 3.15 9.30
C GLU A 137 -8.12 3.79 10.43
N ILE A 138 -7.92 3.04 11.51
CA ILE A 138 -6.99 3.45 12.57
C ILE A 138 -5.56 3.40 12.02
N ALA A 139 -4.76 4.45 12.26
CA ALA A 139 -3.32 4.46 12.00
C ALA A 139 -2.55 4.30 13.31
N LEU A 140 -1.43 3.57 13.26
CA LEU A 140 -0.62 3.25 14.45
C LEU A 140 0.84 3.67 14.22
N HIS A 141 1.48 4.16 15.27
CA HIS A 141 2.93 4.38 15.31
C HIS A 141 3.42 4.38 16.76
N GLY A 142 4.18 3.35 17.15
CA GLY A 142 4.57 3.16 18.55
C GLY A 142 3.33 3.10 19.47
N SER A 143 3.30 3.95 20.50
CA SER A 143 2.15 4.09 21.43
C SER A 143 0.99 4.93 20.88
N SER A 144 1.17 5.58 19.73
CA SER A 144 0.20 6.52 19.17
C SER A 144 -0.86 5.83 18.31
N ILE A 145 -2.12 6.13 18.61
CA ILE A 145 -3.31 5.71 17.86
C ILE A 145 -3.91 6.94 17.21
N ALA A 146 -4.09 6.94 15.90
CA ALA A 146 -4.69 8.05 15.18
C ALA A 146 -5.91 7.63 14.38
N ILE A 147 -6.90 8.53 14.30
CA ILE A 147 -8.12 8.34 13.51
C ILE A 147 -8.66 9.68 12.98
N CYS A 148 -9.23 9.67 11.78
CA CYS A 148 -9.86 10.83 11.18
C CYS A 148 -11.24 11.11 11.82
N VAL A 149 -11.44 12.33 12.31
CA VAL A 149 -12.69 12.76 12.95
C VAL A 149 -13.23 14.02 12.29
N TYR A 150 -14.53 14.24 12.44
CA TYR A 150 -15.22 15.47 12.05
C TYR A 150 -15.78 16.14 13.31
N ASP A 151 -15.56 17.45 13.45
CA ASP A 151 -15.96 18.22 14.62
C ASP A 151 -17.29 18.98 14.48
N GLY A 152 -17.93 18.96 13.30
CA GLY A 152 -19.20 19.64 13.06
C GLY A 152 -19.10 21.05 12.47
N SER A 153 -17.92 21.53 12.07
CA SER A 153 -17.77 22.84 11.41
C SER A 153 -18.58 22.94 10.10
N GLU A 154 -19.13 24.13 9.77
CA GLU A 154 -19.97 24.35 8.57
C GLU A 154 -19.35 23.73 7.31
N ASP A 155 -20.14 22.87 6.64
CA ASP A 155 -19.73 22.03 5.51
C ASP A 155 -19.16 22.86 4.36
N SER A 156 -17.86 22.75 4.09
CA SER A 156 -17.25 23.13 2.80
C SER A 156 -17.15 21.95 1.82
N PHE A 157 -17.43 20.72 2.27
CA PHE A 157 -17.28 19.51 1.48
C PHE A 157 -18.56 19.23 0.68
N GLY A 158 -18.47 19.27 -0.65
CA GLY A 158 -19.58 18.97 -1.55
C GLY A 158 -19.81 17.47 -1.67
N ASN A 159 -19.13 16.83 -2.62
CA ASN A 159 -19.33 15.42 -2.99
C ASN A 159 -18.27 14.46 -2.39
N CYS A 160 -17.51 14.88 -1.38
CA CYS A 160 -16.48 14.03 -0.78
C CYS A 160 -17.07 12.81 -0.03
N LEU A 161 -16.53 11.61 -0.27
CA LEU A 161 -16.73 10.45 0.61
C LEU A 161 -15.85 10.60 1.86
N GLY A 162 -16.34 11.38 2.82
CA GLY A 162 -15.66 11.64 4.09
C GLY A 162 -15.72 13.13 4.42
N LYS A 163 -16.18 13.45 5.62
CA LYS A 163 -16.29 14.82 6.15
C LYS A 163 -15.20 15.16 7.17
N SER A 164 -14.23 14.28 7.34
CA SER A 164 -13.22 14.47 8.39
C SER A 164 -12.36 15.68 8.09
N ASN A 165 -12.29 16.60 9.04
CA ASN A 165 -11.49 17.82 8.98
C ASN A 165 -10.37 17.81 10.02
N GLN A 166 -10.31 16.79 10.89
CA GLN A 166 -9.31 16.65 11.93
C GLN A 166 -8.76 15.22 11.98
N ILE A 167 -7.54 15.09 12.48
CA ILE A 167 -6.95 13.82 12.91
C ILE A 167 -6.80 13.89 14.43
N ALA A 168 -7.47 12.98 15.13
CA ALA A 168 -7.29 12.80 16.56
C ALA A 168 -6.15 11.81 16.79
N ILE A 169 -5.19 12.14 17.65
CA ILE A 169 -4.07 11.27 18.02
C ILE A 169 -4.10 11.06 19.53
N TRP A 170 -4.23 9.81 19.93
CA TRP A 170 -4.16 9.38 21.31
C TRP A 170 -2.84 8.66 21.56
N ASP A 171 -1.99 9.25 22.40
CA ASP A 171 -0.81 8.57 22.95
C ASP A 171 -1.25 7.68 24.11
N THR A 172 -1.13 6.38 23.94
CA THR A 172 -1.54 5.42 24.97
C THR A 172 -0.59 5.39 26.15
N GLU A 173 0.68 5.75 26.00
CA GLU A 173 1.67 5.71 27.07
C GLU A 173 1.42 6.83 28.08
N PHE A 174 1.28 8.06 27.60
CA PHE A 174 1.05 9.24 28.44
C PHE A 174 -0.44 9.54 28.68
N GLY A 175 -1.33 8.97 27.87
CA GLY A 175 -2.77 9.23 27.92
C GLY A 175 -3.19 10.56 27.28
N ASP A 176 -2.26 11.24 26.61
CA ASP A 176 -2.48 12.52 25.94
C ASP A 176 -3.32 12.36 24.68
N LEU A 177 -4.20 13.31 24.45
CA LEU A 177 -5.02 13.38 23.24
C LEU A 177 -4.78 14.73 22.57
N SER A 178 -4.27 14.70 21.35
CA SER A 178 -4.13 15.86 20.49
C SER A 178 -5.08 15.77 19.30
N ARG A 179 -5.35 16.93 18.70
CA ARG A 179 -6.09 17.05 17.45
C ARG A 179 -5.30 17.93 16.51
N ILE A 180 -5.29 17.54 15.25
CA ILE A 180 -4.65 18.29 14.19
C ILE A 180 -5.71 18.59 13.15
N ASP A 181 -5.90 19.87 12.84
CA ASP A 181 -6.73 20.28 11.72
C ASP A 181 -6.05 19.85 10.42
N ILE A 182 -6.80 19.18 9.55
CA ILE A 182 -6.35 18.81 8.22
C ILE A 182 -6.35 20.09 7.38
N PRO A 183 -5.17 20.59 6.95
CA PRO A 183 -5.11 21.81 6.18
C PRO A 183 -5.85 21.63 4.85
N GLN A 184 -6.67 22.62 4.47
CA GLN A 184 -7.39 22.62 3.20
C GLN A 184 -6.61 23.38 2.13
N ASP A 185 -6.83 23.05 0.86
CA ASP A 185 -6.29 23.82 -0.28
C ASP A 185 -7.17 25.07 -0.50
N GLU A 186 -6.56 26.19 -0.90
CA GLU A 186 -7.29 27.44 -1.16
C GLU A 186 -8.32 27.31 -2.29
N ARG A 187 -8.14 26.34 -3.21
CA ARG A 187 -8.98 26.13 -4.38
C ARG A 187 -10.22 25.30 -4.06
N ALA A 188 -10.04 24.24 -3.27
CA ALA A 188 -11.08 23.28 -2.93
C ALA A 188 -10.71 22.50 -1.67
N PRO A 189 -11.70 22.00 -0.91
CA PRO A 189 -11.45 21.04 0.15
C PRO A 189 -10.77 19.76 -0.39
N GLN A 190 -9.93 19.14 0.42
CA GLN A 190 -9.34 17.83 0.10
C GLN A 190 -10.31 16.72 0.50
N CYS A 191 -10.83 15.97 -0.47
CA CYS A 191 -11.55 14.73 -0.24
C CYS A 191 -10.57 13.59 0.06
N HIS A 192 -10.85 12.78 1.08
CA HIS A 192 -10.05 11.59 1.42
C HIS A 192 -10.90 10.52 2.12
N ARG A 193 -10.49 9.24 2.00
CA ARG A 193 -11.17 8.11 2.67
C ARG A 193 -10.88 7.98 4.16
N GLY A 194 -9.94 8.78 4.68
CA GLY A 194 -9.42 8.63 6.04
C GLY A 194 -8.36 7.54 6.15
N ASN A 195 -7.78 7.12 5.01
CA ASN A 195 -6.60 6.30 4.96
C ASN A 195 -5.37 7.21 5.01
N PHE A 196 -4.63 7.13 6.10
CA PHE A 196 -3.39 7.87 6.30
C PHE A 196 -2.42 6.98 7.08
N GLN A 197 -1.16 7.37 7.10
CA GLN A 197 -0.15 6.71 7.91
C GLN A 197 0.76 7.71 8.56
N PHE A 198 1.41 7.29 9.64
CA PHE A 198 2.55 8.02 10.18
C PHE A 198 3.72 7.84 9.21
N ALA A 199 4.12 8.92 8.54
CA ALA A 199 5.36 8.92 7.77
C ALA A 199 6.56 8.87 8.72
N THR A 200 6.48 9.57 9.86
CA THR A 200 7.41 9.45 10.99
C THR A 200 6.64 9.65 12.30
N SER A 201 7.32 9.55 13.44
CA SER A 201 6.78 9.97 14.75
C SER A 201 6.33 11.44 14.80
N SER A 202 6.75 12.27 13.83
CA SER A 202 6.48 13.70 13.81
C SER A 202 5.59 14.15 12.66
N HIS A 203 5.28 13.26 11.69
CA HIS A 203 4.55 13.62 10.47
C HIS A 203 3.56 12.53 10.06
N ILE A 204 2.38 12.96 9.64
CA ILE A 204 1.35 12.12 9.02
C ILE A 204 1.34 12.38 7.51
N ALA A 205 1.29 11.30 6.73
CA ALA A 205 1.01 11.36 5.30
C ALA A 205 -0.46 11.05 5.05
N LEU A 206 -1.16 11.96 4.37
CA LEU A 206 -2.57 11.84 3.99
C LEU A 206 -2.71 11.97 2.46
N GLY A 207 -3.28 10.94 1.84
CA GLY A 207 -3.63 10.91 0.42
C GLY A 207 -5.07 11.35 0.22
N GLY A 208 -5.38 11.87 -0.98
CA GLY A 208 -6.71 12.32 -1.33
C GLY A 208 -6.71 13.07 -2.65
N HIS A 209 -7.81 13.75 -2.97
CA HIS A 209 -7.91 14.62 -4.15
C HIS A 209 -8.66 15.90 -3.81
N LEU A 210 -8.57 16.91 -4.68
CA LEU A 210 -9.41 18.11 -4.56
C LEU A 210 -10.87 17.82 -4.92
N ASP A 211 -11.82 18.38 -4.17
CA ASP A 211 -13.25 18.21 -4.43
C ASP A 211 -13.61 18.60 -5.88
N PRO A 212 -14.10 17.66 -6.70
CA PRO A 212 -14.41 17.90 -8.12
C PRO A 212 -15.55 18.90 -8.32
N SER A 213 -16.27 19.25 -7.24
CA SER A 213 -17.33 20.25 -7.27
C SER A 213 -16.80 21.69 -7.28
N HIS A 214 -15.54 21.88 -6.90
CA HIS A 214 -14.91 23.19 -6.70
C HIS A 214 -13.77 23.46 -7.69
N ASP A 215 -12.95 22.45 -7.98
CA ASP A 215 -11.85 22.51 -8.95
C ASP A 215 -11.70 21.15 -9.64
N LYS A 216 -10.74 21.01 -10.55
CA LYS A 216 -10.36 19.71 -11.12
C LYS A 216 -9.86 18.77 -10.01
N PRO A 217 -10.16 17.45 -10.09
CA PRO A 217 -9.76 16.49 -9.06
C PRO A 217 -8.27 16.16 -9.16
N TYR A 218 -7.41 17.07 -8.73
CA TYR A 218 -5.98 16.80 -8.62
C TYR A 218 -5.72 15.84 -7.47
N SER A 219 -4.94 14.79 -7.72
CA SER A 219 -4.45 13.90 -6.67
C SER A 219 -3.48 14.65 -5.74
N LEU A 220 -3.66 14.49 -4.44
CA LEU A 220 -2.98 15.22 -3.37
C LEU A 220 -2.31 14.26 -2.39
N LEU A 221 -1.02 14.49 -2.15
CA LEU A 221 -0.31 13.92 -1.01
C LEU A 221 0.05 15.04 -0.04
N ARG A 222 -0.39 14.94 1.20
CA ARG A 222 -0.14 15.94 2.23
C ARG A 222 0.72 15.36 3.34
N SER A 223 1.77 16.08 3.70
CA SER A 223 2.52 15.87 4.94
C SER A 223 2.04 16.85 6.00
N ILE A 224 1.58 16.34 7.13
CA ILE A 224 1.02 17.11 8.24
C ILE A 224 1.91 16.90 9.48
N PRO A 225 2.55 17.95 10.02
CA PRO A 225 3.33 17.82 11.25
C PRO A 225 2.40 17.56 12.44
N ILE A 226 2.76 16.60 13.29
CA ILE A 226 2.00 16.25 14.50
C ILE A 226 2.13 17.34 15.55
N THR A 227 3.33 17.92 15.66
CA THR A 227 3.61 19.09 16.48
C THR A 227 4.10 20.19 15.57
N TYR A 228 3.38 21.30 15.53
CA TYR A 228 3.79 22.46 14.74
C TYR A 228 5.12 23.00 15.26
N SER A 229 6.11 23.11 14.38
CA SER A 229 7.35 23.82 14.65
C SER A 229 7.80 24.53 13.37
N GLU A 230 8.57 25.61 13.50
CA GLU A 230 9.12 26.30 12.31
C GLU A 230 10.03 25.38 11.46
N GLN A 231 10.56 24.32 12.08
CA GLN A 231 11.38 23.29 11.45
C GLN A 231 10.54 22.19 10.78
N ASN A 232 9.33 21.91 11.28
CA ASN A 232 8.41 20.89 10.76
C ASN A 232 7.22 21.55 10.07
N LYS A 233 7.43 22.00 8.83
CA LYS A 233 6.37 22.63 8.03
C LYS A 233 5.52 21.58 7.34
N SER A 234 4.21 21.82 7.28
CA SER A 234 3.33 21.04 6.40
C SER A 234 3.78 21.19 4.96
N ARG A 235 3.66 20.09 4.21
CA ARG A 235 3.97 20.04 2.78
C ARG A 235 2.78 19.51 2.03
N LEU A 236 2.54 20.09 0.86
CA LEU A 236 1.48 19.66 -0.03
C LEU A 236 2.11 19.35 -1.39
N PHE A 237 1.71 18.21 -1.91
CA PHE A 237 2.21 17.66 -3.13
C PHE A 237 1.05 17.40 -4.07
N HIS A 238 1.16 17.95 -5.28
CA HIS A 238 0.16 17.77 -6.31
C HIS A 238 0.66 16.78 -7.34
N GLN A 239 -0.27 15.96 -7.77
CA GLN A 239 -0.16 15.13 -8.94
C GLN A 239 -1.20 15.63 -9.95
N HIS A 240 -0.95 15.39 -11.25
CA HIS A 240 -1.71 15.98 -12.35
C HIS A 240 -3.23 15.69 -12.29
N GLU A 241 -3.97 16.16 -13.30
CA GLU A 241 -5.42 15.98 -13.32
C GLU A 241 -5.74 14.49 -13.31
N ASN A 242 -6.57 14.05 -12.36
CA ASN A 242 -7.12 12.70 -12.39
C ASN A 242 -8.30 12.73 -13.38
N PHE A 243 -8.07 12.31 -14.62
CA PHE A 243 -9.09 12.35 -15.66
C PHE A 243 -10.08 11.20 -15.48
N GLU A 244 -11.16 11.44 -14.74
CA GLU A 244 -12.53 10.99 -15.04
C GLU A 244 -13.49 11.37 -13.90
N TYR A 245 -14.69 11.85 -14.26
CA TYR A 245 -15.78 12.07 -13.32
C TYR A 245 -16.26 10.72 -12.76
N GLY A 246 -15.64 10.31 -11.66
CA GLY A 246 -16.00 9.14 -10.89
C GLY A 246 -15.62 9.34 -9.43
N ASN A 247 -16.29 8.61 -8.53
CA ASN A 247 -15.89 8.49 -7.13
C ASN A 247 -14.57 7.68 -7.04
N ASN A 248 -13.50 8.18 -7.64
CA ASN A 248 -12.19 7.55 -7.60
C ASN A 248 -11.44 8.16 -6.42
N HIS A 249 -11.00 7.29 -5.52
CA HIS A 249 -10.53 7.66 -4.20
C HIS A 249 -9.06 7.36 -4.02
N ASP A 250 -8.27 8.40 -4.07
CA ASP A 250 -6.87 8.27 -3.70
C ASP A 250 -6.74 7.83 -2.24
N ALA A 251 -5.78 6.95 -1.99
CA ALA A 251 -5.54 6.35 -0.68
C ALA A 251 -4.04 6.21 -0.42
N ILE A 252 -3.67 6.15 0.85
CA ILE A 252 -2.31 5.76 1.25
C ILE A 252 -2.28 4.25 1.48
N ALA A 253 -1.23 3.59 1.00
CA ALA A 253 -1.02 2.17 1.28
C ALA A 253 -0.96 1.94 2.79
N ILE A 254 -1.65 0.89 3.25
CA ILE A 254 -1.68 0.56 4.67
C ILE A 254 -0.42 -0.24 5.02
N PRO A 255 0.31 0.13 6.10
CA PRO A 255 1.45 -0.65 6.54
C PRO A 255 1.00 -1.95 7.23
N GLY A 256 1.69 -3.05 6.93
CA GLY A 256 1.48 -4.38 7.54
C GLY A 256 2.39 -4.68 8.70
N SER A 257 3.12 -3.66 9.18
CA SER A 257 4.03 -3.72 10.29
C SER A 257 3.96 -2.41 11.08
N SER A 258 4.31 -2.48 12.36
CA SER A 258 4.55 -1.29 13.18
C SER A 258 5.94 -0.68 12.97
N ALA A 259 6.83 -1.39 12.27
CA ALA A 259 8.13 -0.89 11.88
C ALA A 259 8.00 0.29 10.91
N HIS A 260 8.98 1.19 10.99
CA HIS A 260 9.05 2.35 10.10
C HIS A 260 9.26 1.91 8.64
N ASN A 261 8.60 2.60 7.72
CA ASN A 261 8.85 2.49 6.29
C ASN A 261 9.62 3.73 5.84
N ASP A 262 10.64 3.57 5.01
CA ASP A 262 11.40 4.69 4.45
C ASP A 262 10.65 5.35 3.28
N VAL A 263 9.54 4.74 2.84
CA VAL A 263 8.70 5.20 1.74
C VAL A 263 7.23 5.33 2.14
N VAL A 264 6.55 6.26 1.50
CA VAL A 264 5.09 6.38 1.50
C VAL A 264 4.57 6.09 0.11
N VAL A 265 3.47 5.34 0.04
CA VAL A 265 2.83 5.00 -1.23
C VAL A 265 1.44 5.62 -1.30
N HIS A 266 1.25 6.47 -2.30
CA HIS A 266 -0.01 7.13 -2.62
C HIS A 266 -0.62 6.42 -3.84
N HIS A 267 -1.74 5.72 -3.64
CA HIS A 267 -2.43 4.99 -4.69
C HIS A 267 -3.46 5.89 -5.38
N HIS A 268 -3.41 5.89 -6.70
CA HIS A 268 -4.33 6.58 -7.60
C HIS A 268 -5.28 5.53 -8.16
N GLN A 269 -6.52 5.53 -7.71
CA GLN A 269 -7.50 4.50 -8.10
C GLN A 269 -7.83 4.51 -9.61
N HIS A 270 -7.52 5.61 -10.31
CA HIS A 270 -7.69 5.73 -11.74
C HIS A 270 -6.37 5.47 -12.48
N GLY A 271 -6.45 4.72 -13.58
CA GLY A 271 -5.28 4.30 -14.37
C GLY A 271 -4.45 3.20 -13.73
N SER A 272 -4.91 2.63 -12.60
CA SER A 272 -4.21 1.60 -11.82
C SER A 272 -2.77 2.03 -11.58
N ARG A 273 -2.57 3.16 -10.89
CA ARG A 273 -1.24 3.75 -10.67
C ARG A 273 -1.00 4.04 -9.20
N PHE A 274 0.26 4.07 -8.81
CA PHE A 274 0.64 4.52 -7.48
C PHE A 274 1.95 5.28 -7.54
N THR A 275 2.10 6.21 -6.61
CA THR A 275 3.32 6.98 -6.39
C THR A 275 3.99 6.53 -5.12
N VAL A 276 5.26 6.18 -5.23
CA VAL A 276 6.14 5.95 -4.10
C VAL A 276 6.99 7.19 -3.89
N ALA A 277 7.09 7.67 -2.65
CA ALA A 277 7.90 8.81 -2.28
C ALA A 277 8.73 8.49 -1.04
N ASP A 278 9.99 8.89 -1.04
CA ASP A 278 10.87 8.84 0.13
C ASP A 278 10.29 9.72 1.26
N VAL A 279 10.30 9.20 2.49
CA VAL A 279 9.81 9.92 3.68
C VAL A 279 10.57 11.22 3.93
N GLY A 280 11.82 11.31 3.51
CA GLY A 280 12.64 12.51 3.54
C GLY A 280 12.01 13.69 2.79
N LEU A 281 11.24 13.44 1.71
CA LEU A 281 10.51 14.49 0.99
C LEU A 281 9.37 15.07 1.84
N LEU A 282 8.62 14.18 2.51
CA LEU A 282 7.47 14.53 3.35
C LEU A 282 7.90 15.28 4.61
N THR A 283 9.06 14.94 5.18
CA THR A 283 9.61 15.58 6.38
C THR A 283 10.45 16.83 6.05
N GLY A 284 10.90 16.96 4.81
CA GLY A 284 11.79 18.03 4.37
C GLY A 284 13.26 17.85 4.67
N GLN A 285 13.66 16.67 5.12
CA GLN A 285 15.06 16.26 5.20
C GLN A 285 15.71 16.24 3.81
N ILE A 286 14.94 15.85 2.80
CA ILE A 286 15.31 15.99 1.39
C ILE A 286 14.81 17.37 0.95
N PRO A 287 15.73 18.31 0.63
CA PRO A 287 15.34 19.59 0.11
C PRO A 287 14.56 19.39 -1.17
N SER A 288 13.41 20.02 -1.21
CA SER A 288 12.61 20.08 -2.40
C SER A 288 12.54 21.59 -2.70
N GLU A 289 13.12 22.03 -3.83
CA GLU A 289 12.83 23.35 -4.46
C GLU A 289 11.71 23.28 -5.50
N ALA A 290 10.70 24.15 -5.42
CA ALA A 290 9.52 24.07 -6.29
C ALA A 290 10.00 24.33 -7.71
N GLN A 291 10.10 23.29 -8.54
CA GLN A 291 10.55 23.49 -9.91
C GLN A 291 9.44 24.17 -10.70
N PRO A 292 9.77 25.19 -11.51
CA PRO A 292 8.77 25.86 -12.34
C PRO A 292 8.11 24.82 -13.23
N THR A 293 6.78 24.77 -13.15
CA THR A 293 5.91 23.93 -13.97
C THR A 293 6.34 24.10 -15.45
N PRO A 294 6.79 23.03 -16.16
CA PRO A 294 7.25 23.16 -17.54
C PRO A 294 6.17 23.83 -18.41
N GLY A 295 6.56 24.70 -19.35
CA GLY A 295 5.66 25.65 -20.03
C GLY A 295 4.40 25.10 -20.73
N TYR A 296 4.28 23.78 -20.91
CA TYR A 296 3.08 23.11 -21.42
C TYR A 296 2.02 22.81 -20.35
N PHE A 297 2.38 22.95 -19.08
CA PHE A 297 1.51 22.81 -17.90
C PHE A 297 1.05 24.18 -17.35
N MET A 298 1.23 25.25 -18.13
CA MET A 298 0.72 26.57 -17.76
C MET A 298 -0.79 26.62 -18.03
N ASP A 299 -1.58 26.11 -17.09
CA ASP A 299 -2.89 26.71 -16.90
C ASP A 299 -2.67 28.16 -16.45
N LYS A 300 -3.23 29.12 -17.20
CA LYS A 300 -3.02 30.56 -17.01
C LYS A 300 -3.45 31.05 -15.64
N ASN A 301 -4.20 30.24 -14.89
CA ASN A 301 -4.68 30.56 -13.54
C ASN A 301 -3.82 29.96 -12.40
N LEU A 302 -2.80 29.14 -12.70
CA LEU A 302 -2.09 28.28 -11.73
C LEU A 302 -0.68 28.77 -11.33
N PHE A 303 -0.48 30.09 -11.27
CA PHE A 303 0.76 30.68 -10.75
C PHE A 303 0.73 30.82 -9.23
N LYS A 304 0.99 29.73 -8.50
CA LYS A 304 1.56 29.77 -7.14
C LYS A 304 2.49 28.56 -6.97
N ASP A 305 3.50 28.70 -6.11
CA ASP A 305 4.62 27.78 -5.87
C ASP A 305 4.16 26.33 -5.58
N LEU A 306 3.99 25.53 -6.62
CA LEU A 306 3.50 24.17 -6.51
C LEU A 306 4.65 23.17 -6.63
N PHE A 307 4.77 22.36 -5.58
CA PHE A 307 5.73 21.28 -5.53
C PHE A 307 5.21 20.06 -6.27
N HIS A 308 5.63 19.88 -7.53
CA HIS A 308 5.43 18.62 -8.24
C HIS A 308 6.43 17.62 -7.67
N VAL A 309 5.99 16.69 -6.82
CA VAL A 309 6.85 15.59 -6.29
C VAL A 309 7.62 14.90 -7.39
N PHE A 310 7.05 14.87 -8.60
CA PHE A 310 7.61 14.20 -9.78
C PHE A 310 8.64 14.98 -10.58
N SER A 311 8.95 16.21 -10.16
CA SER A 311 10.19 16.85 -10.61
C SER A 311 11.40 16.31 -9.84
N ASP A 312 11.19 15.81 -8.61
CA ASP A 312 12.21 15.07 -7.85
C ASP A 312 12.17 13.58 -8.21
N LYS A 313 12.77 13.27 -9.36
CA LYS A 313 12.88 11.92 -9.90
C LYS A 313 13.91 11.05 -9.16
N VAL A 314 14.63 11.64 -8.20
CA VAL A 314 15.61 10.93 -7.37
C VAL A 314 14.90 10.25 -6.20
N ASN A 315 13.87 10.89 -5.65
CA ASN A 315 13.26 10.50 -4.38
C ASN A 315 11.78 10.11 -4.49
N ALA A 316 11.18 10.13 -5.68
CA ALA A 316 9.82 9.65 -5.91
C ALA A 316 9.63 9.03 -7.31
N ARG A 317 8.65 8.12 -7.41
CA ARG A 317 8.33 7.41 -8.65
C ARG A 317 6.87 7.01 -8.76
N THR A 318 6.24 7.27 -9.91
CA THR A 318 4.91 6.74 -10.27
C THR A 318 5.06 5.46 -11.07
N LEU A 319 4.26 4.46 -10.73
CA LEU A 319 4.29 3.12 -11.31
C LEU A 319 2.87 2.62 -11.58
N TYR A 320 2.77 1.63 -12.45
CA TYR A 320 1.51 0.95 -12.76
C TYR A 320 1.26 -0.20 -11.76
N GLY A 321 0.00 -0.40 -11.44
CA GLY A 321 -0.54 -1.41 -10.55
C GLY A 321 -1.55 -0.86 -9.54
N GLU A 322 -2.35 -1.77 -9.00
CA GLU A 322 -3.39 -1.51 -8.02
C GLU A 322 -2.96 -2.01 -6.64
N LEU A 323 -3.37 -1.28 -5.61
CA LEU A 323 -3.23 -1.70 -4.21
C LEU A 323 -4.57 -2.10 -3.62
N PHE A 324 -4.52 -3.02 -2.65
CA PHE A 324 -5.64 -3.27 -1.76
C PHE A 324 -5.71 -2.13 -0.73
N ASP A 325 -6.56 -1.15 -0.99
CA ASP A 325 -6.60 0.11 -0.21
C ASP A 325 -7.12 -0.04 1.22
N ARG A 326 -7.77 -1.15 1.55
CA ARG A 326 -8.24 -1.50 2.90
C ARG A 326 -7.41 -2.56 3.61
N LEU A 327 -6.37 -3.07 2.95
CA LEU A 327 -5.51 -4.11 3.52
C LEU A 327 -4.06 -3.67 3.49
N PRO A 328 -3.25 -4.20 4.43
CA PRO A 328 -1.84 -3.94 4.39
C PRO A 328 -1.19 -4.38 3.09
N SER A 329 -0.53 -3.45 2.41
CA SER A 329 0.18 -3.70 1.15
C SER A 329 1.64 -3.21 1.20
N LEU A 330 2.04 -2.50 2.25
CA LEU A 330 3.40 -1.94 2.41
C LEU A 330 4.07 -2.47 3.67
N VAL A 331 5.29 -3.01 3.55
CA VAL A 331 6.10 -3.45 4.70
C VAL A 331 7.59 -3.35 4.42
N GLY A 332 8.36 -2.61 5.24
CA GLY A 332 9.82 -2.61 5.17
C GLY A 332 10.34 -2.31 3.75
N ASN A 333 9.75 -1.30 3.12
CA ASN A 333 9.98 -0.85 1.74
C ASN A 333 9.52 -1.81 0.63
N LYS A 334 8.89 -2.93 0.96
CA LYS A 334 8.20 -3.79 -0.01
C LYS A 334 6.77 -3.36 -0.17
N LEU A 335 6.28 -3.41 -1.40
CA LEU A 335 4.91 -3.10 -1.78
C LEU A 335 4.33 -4.26 -2.57
N LEU A 336 3.21 -4.81 -2.11
CA LEU A 336 2.44 -5.81 -2.84
C LEU A 336 1.48 -5.09 -3.80
N VAL A 337 1.58 -5.42 -5.08
CA VAL A 337 0.87 -4.75 -6.17
C VAL A 337 0.16 -5.79 -7.02
N ARG A 338 -1.08 -5.50 -7.41
CA ARG A 338 -1.84 -6.28 -8.38
C ARG A 338 -1.85 -5.57 -9.73
N GLU A 339 -1.47 -6.25 -10.79
CA GLU A 339 -1.55 -5.73 -12.16
C GLU A 339 -2.53 -6.59 -12.97
N HIS A 340 -3.44 -5.95 -13.72
CA HIS A 340 -4.28 -6.62 -14.72
C HIS A 340 -3.56 -6.56 -16.06
N ILE A 341 -3.44 -7.72 -16.71
CA ILE A 341 -2.80 -7.86 -18.03
C ILE A 341 -3.89 -8.26 -19.02
N GLU A 342 -4.12 -7.42 -20.03
CA GLU A 342 -5.04 -7.68 -21.14
C GLU A 342 -4.33 -8.50 -22.22
N GLU A 343 -4.87 -9.67 -22.59
CA GLU A 343 -4.48 -10.44 -23.77
C GLU A 343 -5.08 -9.78 -25.02
N TYR A 344 -4.24 -9.08 -25.79
CA TYR A 344 -4.68 -8.67 -27.12
C TYR A 344 -4.47 -9.73 -28.19
N GLU A 345 -3.60 -10.74 -28.02
CA GLU A 345 -3.44 -11.87 -28.94
C GLU A 345 -2.49 -12.92 -28.34
N HIS A 346 -3.00 -14.11 -28.00
CA HIS A 346 -2.27 -15.39 -27.85
C HIS A 346 -0.99 -15.45 -26.98
N ASP A 347 -1.06 -15.38 -25.64
CA ASP A 347 0.14 -15.72 -24.83
C ASP A 347 -0.09 -16.19 -23.38
N GLU A 348 -1.19 -16.90 -23.13
CA GLU A 348 -1.47 -17.57 -21.85
C GLU A 348 -0.29 -18.50 -21.40
N ASP A 349 0.46 -19.05 -22.36
CA ASP A 349 1.59 -19.97 -22.13
C ASP A 349 2.88 -19.28 -21.60
N ASN A 350 3.01 -17.96 -21.79
CA ASN A 350 4.21 -17.20 -21.46
C ASN A 350 4.23 -16.63 -20.03
N TYR A 351 3.06 -16.52 -19.39
CA TYR A 351 2.93 -16.11 -17.99
C TYR A 351 2.57 -17.32 -17.14
N ARG A 352 3.56 -17.92 -16.47
CA ARG A 352 3.35 -19.10 -15.58
C ARG A 352 3.25 -18.72 -14.09
N GLY A 353 2.80 -17.51 -13.81
CA GLY A 353 2.45 -16.98 -12.50
C GLY A 353 0.93 -16.88 -12.36
N TYR A 354 0.44 -16.78 -11.12
CA TYR A 354 -0.98 -16.78 -10.74
C TYR A 354 -1.98 -16.45 -11.87
N HIS A 355 -2.76 -17.46 -12.29
CA HIS A 355 -3.89 -17.27 -13.20
C HIS A 355 -5.15 -17.08 -12.36
N ALA A 356 -5.84 -15.96 -12.51
CA ALA A 356 -7.19 -15.83 -11.99
C ALA A 356 -8.08 -16.85 -12.74
N PRO A 357 -8.78 -17.77 -12.05
CA PRO A 357 -9.51 -18.86 -12.72
C PRO A 357 -10.64 -18.39 -13.64
N HIS A 358 -11.15 -17.17 -13.47
CA HIS A 358 -12.38 -16.72 -14.11
C HIS A 358 -12.38 -15.22 -14.43
N THR A 359 -11.68 -14.80 -15.47
CA THR A 359 -11.96 -13.53 -16.15
C THR A 359 -12.22 -13.80 -17.63
N SER A 360 -13.33 -13.24 -18.09
CA SER A 360 -13.81 -13.20 -19.47
C SER A 360 -12.65 -12.96 -20.45
N PHE A 361 -12.59 -13.76 -21.53
CA PHE A 361 -11.75 -13.60 -22.72
C PHE A 361 -10.67 -12.50 -22.61
N GLY A 362 -9.45 -12.89 -22.25
CA GLY A 362 -8.27 -12.08 -22.47
C GLY A 362 -7.91 -11.06 -21.38
N THR A 363 -8.13 -11.33 -20.10
CA THR A 363 -7.52 -10.55 -18.99
C THR A 363 -7.08 -11.49 -17.88
N PHE A 364 -5.86 -11.34 -17.33
CA PHE A 364 -5.40 -12.10 -16.15
C PHE A 364 -4.71 -11.18 -15.13
N GLN A 365 -4.72 -11.59 -13.86
CA GLN A 365 -4.16 -10.81 -12.74
C GLN A 365 -2.83 -11.37 -12.29
N VAL A 366 -1.81 -10.51 -12.21
CA VAL A 366 -0.49 -10.87 -11.70
C VAL A 366 -0.21 -10.11 -10.41
N LEU A 367 0.33 -10.80 -9.42
CA LEU A 367 0.86 -10.18 -8.21
C LEU A 367 2.34 -9.89 -8.37
N TYR A 368 2.73 -8.66 -8.09
CA TYR A 368 4.12 -8.22 -8.07
C TYR A 368 4.50 -7.72 -6.68
N LEU A 369 5.75 -7.98 -6.32
CA LEU A 369 6.41 -7.36 -5.18
C LEU A 369 7.39 -6.33 -5.70
N TYR A 370 7.16 -5.07 -5.34
CA TYR A 370 8.13 -4.00 -5.55
C TYR A 370 8.95 -3.84 -4.27
N ASP A 371 10.28 -3.84 -4.34
CA ASP A 371 11.17 -3.57 -3.21
C ASP A 371 11.93 -2.27 -3.47
N PHE A 372 11.71 -1.26 -2.63
CA PHE A 372 12.31 0.08 -2.73
C PHE A 372 13.48 0.30 -1.77
N ASP A 373 13.98 -0.77 -1.13
CA ASP A 373 15.21 -0.74 -0.34
C ASP A 373 16.40 -0.34 -1.22
N GLN A 374 16.83 0.93 -1.08
CA GLN A 374 17.85 1.52 -1.96
C GLN A 374 19.21 0.86 -1.82
N ASP A 375 19.58 0.42 -0.62
CA ASP A 375 20.87 -0.24 -0.37
C ASP A 375 20.91 -1.62 -1.04
N ARG A 376 19.82 -2.38 -0.92
CA ARG A 376 19.65 -3.65 -1.60
C ARG A 376 19.64 -3.51 -3.12
N CYS A 377 18.92 -2.51 -3.64
CA CYS A 377 18.86 -2.26 -5.07
C CYS A 377 20.24 -1.85 -5.63
N LYS A 378 20.98 -0.98 -4.92
CA LYS A 378 22.35 -0.62 -5.30
C LYS A 378 23.28 -1.83 -5.29
N ALA A 379 23.19 -2.69 -4.28
CA ALA A 379 23.98 -3.90 -4.20
C ALA A 379 23.70 -4.86 -5.37
N LEU A 380 22.43 -5.02 -5.78
CA LEU A 380 22.07 -5.82 -6.96
C LEU A 380 22.64 -5.21 -8.24
N ARG A 381 22.54 -3.89 -8.42
CA ARG A 381 23.06 -3.19 -9.60
C ARG A 381 24.57 -3.36 -9.78
N GLN A 382 25.31 -3.44 -8.67
CA GLN A 382 26.77 -3.59 -8.64
C GLN A 382 27.26 -5.00 -9.01
N LEU A 383 26.37 -5.99 -9.13
CA LEU A 383 26.75 -7.34 -9.55
C LEU A 383 27.31 -7.35 -10.98
N SER A 384 28.42 -8.07 -11.18
CA SER A 384 29.09 -8.21 -12.47
C SER A 384 28.23 -8.95 -13.52
N PRO A 385 28.00 -8.40 -14.73
CA PRO A 385 27.09 -8.95 -15.73
C PRO A 385 27.36 -10.37 -16.23
N GLY A 386 28.60 -10.85 -16.13
CA GLY A 386 29.01 -12.16 -16.65
C GLY A 386 29.30 -13.23 -15.60
N SER A 387 29.25 -12.92 -14.30
CA SER A 387 29.52 -13.92 -13.26
C SER A 387 28.48 -13.88 -12.14
N GLU A 388 28.37 -12.77 -11.43
CA GLU A 388 27.47 -12.67 -10.27
C GLU A 388 26.00 -12.57 -10.67
N ARG A 389 25.69 -11.83 -11.76
CA ARG A 389 24.31 -11.79 -12.28
C ARG A 389 23.85 -13.17 -12.78
N GLN A 390 24.74 -13.93 -13.41
CA GLN A 390 24.43 -15.27 -13.90
C GLN A 390 24.28 -16.29 -12.76
N ASP A 391 25.10 -16.19 -11.72
CA ASP A 391 24.93 -16.99 -10.49
C ASP A 391 23.58 -16.69 -9.83
N LEU A 392 23.22 -15.41 -9.69
CA LEU A 392 21.94 -15.01 -9.13
C LEU A 392 20.76 -15.53 -9.97
N GLU A 393 20.80 -15.37 -11.29
CA GLU A 393 19.78 -15.89 -12.20
C GLU A 393 19.62 -17.41 -12.04
N THR A 394 20.73 -18.14 -11.96
CA THR A 394 20.72 -19.60 -11.76
C THR A 394 20.05 -19.96 -10.44
N ARG A 395 20.42 -19.30 -9.34
CA ARG A 395 19.82 -19.51 -8.02
C ARG A 395 18.33 -19.17 -7.98
N LEU A 396 17.91 -18.09 -8.65
CA LEU A 396 16.50 -17.71 -8.76
C LEU A 396 15.70 -18.80 -9.50
N LYS A 397 16.23 -19.29 -10.62
CA LYS A 397 15.60 -20.34 -11.43
C LYS A 397 15.53 -21.69 -10.73
N GLU A 398 16.57 -22.04 -9.97
CA GLU A 398 16.59 -23.25 -9.13
C GLU A 398 15.50 -23.21 -8.05
N ARG A 399 15.30 -22.05 -7.42
CA ARG A 399 14.24 -21.88 -6.40
C ARG A 399 12.85 -21.81 -7.02
N ASN A 400 12.69 -21.03 -8.09
CA ASN A 400 11.44 -20.89 -8.81
C ASN A 400 11.70 -20.87 -10.32
N PRO A 401 11.37 -21.95 -11.05
CA PRO A 401 11.51 -22.00 -12.51
C PRO A 401 10.74 -20.90 -13.25
N ASN A 402 9.72 -20.32 -12.60
CA ASN A 402 8.90 -19.22 -13.13
C ASN A 402 9.30 -17.86 -12.54
N ALA A 403 10.43 -17.75 -11.84
CA ALA A 403 10.90 -16.47 -11.33
C ALA A 403 11.05 -15.47 -12.48
N SER A 404 10.55 -14.26 -12.25
CA SER A 404 10.68 -13.10 -13.13
C SER A 404 10.99 -11.90 -12.27
N VAL A 405 12.24 -11.43 -12.35
CA VAL A 405 12.78 -10.36 -11.52
C VAL A 405 13.33 -9.28 -12.43
N VAL A 406 12.87 -8.06 -12.24
CA VAL A 406 13.41 -6.88 -12.92
C VAL A 406 14.06 -5.98 -11.89
N VAL A 407 15.34 -5.67 -12.09
CA VAL A 407 16.05 -4.63 -11.34
C VAL A 407 15.98 -3.35 -12.17
N MET A 408 15.15 -2.41 -11.73
CA MET A 408 14.87 -1.18 -12.45
C MET A 408 15.78 -0.06 -11.97
N SER A 409 16.64 0.41 -12.87
CA SER A 409 17.49 1.58 -12.62
C SER A 409 17.40 2.65 -13.70
N ARG A 410 16.77 2.35 -14.84
CA ARG A 410 16.52 3.35 -15.88
C ARG A 410 15.64 4.49 -15.39
N MET A 411 15.80 5.57 -16.13
CA MET A 411 15.10 6.81 -15.99
C MET A 411 13.86 6.72 -16.91
N PHE A 412 12.65 6.84 -16.34
CA PHE A 412 11.40 7.00 -17.11
C PHE A 412 10.47 8.01 -16.41
N TYR A 413 9.63 8.66 -17.19
CA TYR A 413 8.54 9.51 -16.73
C TYR A 413 7.23 8.74 -16.94
N THR A 414 6.56 8.46 -15.84
CA THR A 414 5.15 8.08 -15.83
C THR A 414 4.45 9.20 -15.08
N SER A 415 3.68 10.04 -15.77
CA SER A 415 2.66 10.83 -15.08
C SER A 415 1.43 9.95 -14.85
N ILE A 416 0.43 10.42 -14.10
CA ILE A 416 -0.87 9.72 -14.03
C ILE A 416 -1.53 9.67 -15.42
N GLU A 417 -1.20 10.60 -16.32
CA GLU A 417 -1.87 10.83 -17.61
C GLU A 417 -1.20 10.16 -18.82
N GLU A 418 0.09 9.80 -18.75
CA GLU A 418 0.81 9.28 -19.93
C GLU A 418 0.57 7.78 -20.11
N GLU A 419 0.03 7.35 -21.26
CA GLU A 419 -0.22 5.92 -21.59
C GLU A 419 1.07 5.11 -21.72
N GLU A 420 2.20 5.74 -22.04
CA GLU A 420 3.50 5.09 -22.23
C GLU A 420 4.56 5.67 -21.30
N ASP A 421 5.51 4.83 -20.88
CA ASP A 421 6.74 5.26 -20.22
C ASP A 421 7.54 6.17 -21.19
N THR A 422 7.50 7.49 -21.02
CA THR A 422 8.30 8.38 -21.85
C THR A 422 9.58 8.79 -21.13
N GLU A 423 10.70 8.82 -21.84
CA GLU A 423 11.92 9.44 -21.32
C GLU A 423 12.04 10.88 -21.86
N LYS A 424 12.22 11.86 -20.97
CA LYS A 424 12.36 13.27 -21.36
C LYS A 424 13.78 13.60 -21.81
N ASP A 425 14.78 12.80 -21.43
CA ASP A 425 16.10 12.89 -22.04
C ASP A 425 16.02 12.45 -23.51
N THR A 426 16.22 13.41 -24.41
CA THR A 426 16.14 13.22 -25.86
C THR A 426 17.51 12.99 -26.50
N SER A 427 18.55 12.76 -25.70
CA SER A 427 19.88 12.41 -26.20
C SER A 427 19.85 11.15 -27.07
N PRO A 428 20.78 11.02 -28.03
CA PRO A 428 20.85 9.86 -28.92
C PRO A 428 20.95 8.53 -28.16
N GLU A 429 21.69 8.50 -27.05
CA GLU A 429 21.94 7.33 -26.22
C GLU A 429 20.64 6.83 -25.59
N TRP A 430 19.87 7.72 -24.95
CA TRP A 430 18.58 7.40 -24.37
C TRP A 430 17.53 7.02 -25.41
N LYS A 431 17.48 7.71 -26.56
CA LYS A 431 16.59 7.34 -27.67
C LYS A 431 16.88 5.94 -28.21
N ALA A 432 18.17 5.58 -28.36
CA ALA A 432 18.57 4.25 -28.81
C ALA A 432 18.22 3.18 -27.77
N HIS A 433 18.44 3.47 -26.49
CA HIS A 433 18.09 2.59 -25.38
C HIS A 433 16.58 2.35 -25.28
N MET A 434 15.75 3.40 -25.30
CA MET A 434 14.29 3.29 -25.28
C MET A 434 13.75 2.54 -26.50
N ARG A 435 14.34 2.76 -27.68
CA ARG A 435 14.00 1.98 -28.89
C ARG A 435 14.28 0.49 -28.66
N LYS A 436 15.46 0.14 -28.12
CA LYS A 436 15.82 -1.25 -27.85
C LYS A 436 14.84 -1.89 -26.85
N ILE A 437 14.43 -1.16 -25.81
CA ILE A 437 13.42 -1.64 -24.85
C ILE A 437 12.09 -1.88 -25.56
N TRP A 438 11.62 -0.90 -26.34
CA TRP A 438 10.37 -1.00 -27.08
C TRP A 438 10.39 -2.17 -28.08
N GLU A 439 11.45 -2.33 -28.86
CA GLU A 439 11.64 -3.45 -29.78
C GLU A 439 11.68 -4.80 -29.03
N THR A 440 12.29 -4.84 -27.84
CA THR A 440 12.33 -6.06 -27.01
C THR A 440 10.94 -6.38 -26.45
N LYS A 441 10.20 -5.39 -25.97
CA LYS A 441 8.81 -5.55 -25.48
C LYS A 441 7.91 -6.06 -26.61
N TRP A 442 8.00 -5.44 -27.78
CA TRP A 442 7.25 -5.83 -28.97
C TRP A 442 7.61 -7.25 -29.45
N ALA A 443 8.89 -7.62 -29.40
CA ALA A 443 9.32 -8.98 -29.71
C ALA A 443 8.80 -10.01 -28.68
N ARG A 444 8.70 -9.63 -27.39
CA ARG A 444 8.08 -10.47 -26.36
C ARG A 444 6.58 -10.64 -26.61
N GLU A 445 5.87 -9.56 -26.91
CA GLU A 445 4.43 -9.58 -27.24
C GLU A 445 4.11 -10.43 -28.47
N LYS A 446 5.06 -10.61 -29.39
CA LYS A 446 4.94 -11.49 -30.56
C LYS A 446 5.43 -12.92 -30.34
N GLY A 447 5.91 -13.25 -29.13
CA GLY A 447 6.55 -14.53 -28.84
C GLY A 447 7.91 -14.75 -29.52
N GLU A 448 8.50 -13.71 -30.11
CA GLU A 448 9.82 -13.74 -30.77
C GLU A 448 10.97 -13.70 -29.74
N ALA A 449 10.71 -13.19 -28.54
CA ALA A 449 11.65 -13.13 -27.43
C ALA A 449 11.04 -13.68 -26.13
N LYS A 450 11.86 -14.32 -25.28
CA LYS A 450 11.44 -14.83 -23.98
C LYS A 450 11.62 -13.79 -22.88
N PHE A 451 10.76 -13.84 -21.88
CA PHE A 451 10.99 -13.15 -20.61
C PHE A 451 12.16 -13.84 -19.87
N PRO A 452 13.23 -13.09 -19.51
CA PRO A 452 14.33 -13.65 -18.74
C PRO A 452 13.91 -13.88 -17.27
N THR A 453 14.63 -14.74 -16.55
CA THR A 453 14.41 -14.91 -15.11
C THR A 453 14.86 -13.67 -14.33
N LEU A 454 15.93 -13.03 -14.78
CA LEU A 454 16.50 -11.83 -14.20
C LEU A 454 16.83 -10.81 -15.29
N GLU A 455 16.21 -9.64 -15.22
CA GLU A 455 16.43 -8.52 -16.12
C GLU A 455 17.01 -7.33 -15.35
N PHE A 456 18.07 -6.74 -15.88
CA PHE A 456 18.58 -5.46 -15.41
C PHE A 456 18.24 -4.40 -16.45
N ASP A 457 17.42 -3.45 -16.03
CA ASP A 457 17.09 -2.28 -16.82
C ASP A 457 18.04 -1.15 -16.42
N ASP A 458 19.30 -1.29 -16.87
CA ASP A 458 20.41 -0.38 -16.61
C ASP A 458 20.38 0.83 -17.57
N PRO A 459 20.72 2.04 -17.10
CA PRO A 459 20.83 3.20 -17.97
C PRO A 459 21.93 3.02 -19.04
N PRO A 460 21.92 3.82 -20.12
CA PRO A 460 23.00 3.82 -21.11
C PRO A 460 24.38 4.02 -20.48
N GLU A 461 25.42 3.48 -21.14
CA GLU A 461 26.80 3.59 -20.66
C GLU A 461 27.21 5.07 -20.49
N GLY A 462 27.79 5.41 -19.33
CA GLY A 462 28.18 6.77 -19.00
C GLY A 462 27.04 7.65 -18.47
N CYS A 463 25.80 7.16 -18.41
CA CYS A 463 24.64 7.85 -17.85
C CYS A 463 24.31 7.31 -16.45
N ASP A 464 25.18 7.57 -15.46
CA ASP A 464 24.91 7.19 -14.06
C ASP A 464 24.22 8.34 -13.32
N ASP A 465 22.90 8.36 -13.36
CA ASP A 465 22.06 9.28 -12.57
C ASP A 465 21.22 8.45 -11.58
N PRO A 466 21.56 8.44 -10.27
CA PRO A 466 20.90 7.58 -9.31
C PRO A 466 19.49 8.07 -9.02
N ARG A 467 18.49 7.49 -9.69
CA ARG A 467 17.07 7.63 -9.33
C ARG A 467 16.66 6.60 -8.29
N MET A 468 15.44 6.76 -7.74
CA MET A 468 14.83 5.79 -6.85
C MET A 468 14.76 4.41 -7.54
N LEU A 469 15.63 3.51 -7.10
CA LEU A 469 15.77 2.17 -7.63
C LEU A 469 14.66 1.28 -7.05
N TYR A 470 14.28 0.25 -7.79
CA TYR A 470 13.45 -0.82 -7.24
C TYR A 470 13.71 -2.15 -7.91
N THR A 471 13.39 -3.23 -7.21
CA THR A 471 13.19 -4.54 -7.84
C THR A 471 11.72 -4.81 -7.99
N ARG A 472 11.31 -5.40 -9.11
CA ARG A 472 9.97 -5.94 -9.31
C ARG A 472 10.06 -7.45 -9.50
N SER A 473 9.50 -8.20 -8.56
CA SER A 473 9.46 -9.67 -8.60
C SER A 473 8.04 -10.14 -8.80
N MET A 474 7.82 -11.02 -9.79
CA MET A 474 6.53 -11.70 -9.97
C MET A 474 6.33 -12.71 -8.84
N ILE A 475 5.18 -12.63 -8.16
CA ILE A 475 4.82 -13.55 -7.09
C ILE A 475 4.07 -14.77 -7.65
N CYS A 476 4.56 -15.96 -7.30
CA CYS A 476 4.02 -17.25 -7.71
C CYS A 476 3.46 -18.02 -6.49
N LEU A 477 2.20 -17.78 -6.15
CA LEU A 477 1.54 -18.48 -5.04
C LEU A 477 0.90 -19.79 -5.53
N PRO A 478 1.17 -20.95 -4.89
CA PRO A 478 0.82 -22.26 -5.45
C PRO A 478 -0.63 -22.73 -5.18
N LYS A 479 -1.42 -22.03 -4.37
CA LYS A 479 -2.74 -22.50 -3.88
C LYS A 479 -3.86 -21.46 -3.94
N ILE A 480 -3.74 -20.41 -4.76
CA ILE A 480 -4.76 -19.37 -4.79
C ILE A 480 -6.05 -19.89 -5.40
N ARG A 481 -7.19 -19.55 -4.80
CA ARG A 481 -8.50 -19.99 -5.27
C ARG A 481 -9.25 -18.96 -6.08
N ASP A 482 -9.12 -17.67 -5.79
CA ASP A 482 -9.66 -16.55 -6.60
C ASP A 482 -9.11 -15.17 -6.17
N GLY A 483 -8.24 -15.09 -5.14
CA GLY A 483 -7.40 -13.93 -4.85
C GLY A 483 -8.10 -12.57 -4.71
N GLU A 484 -9.29 -12.55 -4.12
CA GLU A 484 -10.10 -11.32 -4.02
C GLU A 484 -9.50 -10.29 -3.05
N ALA A 485 -8.75 -10.73 -2.02
CA ALA A 485 -8.21 -9.89 -0.96
C ALA A 485 -6.87 -10.42 -0.41
N PHE A 486 -5.79 -9.69 -0.70
CA PHE A 486 -4.46 -10.00 -0.16
C PHE A 486 -3.98 -8.94 0.83
N ALA A 487 -3.29 -9.40 1.86
CA ALA A 487 -2.54 -8.56 2.78
C ALA A 487 -1.07 -9.00 2.83
N MET A 488 -0.16 -8.09 3.15
CA MET A 488 1.26 -8.37 3.29
C MET A 488 1.74 -8.06 4.70
N THR A 489 2.59 -8.95 5.24
CA THR A 489 3.36 -8.76 6.47
C THR A 489 4.86 -8.79 6.18
N THR A 490 5.72 -8.64 7.19
CA THR A 490 7.18 -8.75 7.01
C THR A 490 7.62 -10.11 6.47
N SER A 491 6.84 -11.15 6.71
CA SER A 491 7.22 -12.54 6.46
C SER A 491 6.23 -13.31 5.59
N ALA A 492 5.07 -12.76 5.25
CA ALA A 492 4.05 -13.50 4.52
C ALA A 492 3.18 -12.62 3.60
N ILE A 493 2.60 -13.27 2.60
CA ILE A 493 1.41 -12.78 1.88
C ILE A 493 0.23 -13.61 2.35
N ILE A 494 -0.84 -12.95 2.75
CA ILE A 494 -2.05 -13.56 3.31
C ILE A 494 -3.18 -13.46 2.29
N GLU A 495 -3.70 -14.59 1.83
CA GLU A 495 -5.00 -14.67 1.16
C GLU A 495 -6.07 -14.82 2.26
N LEU A 496 -6.90 -13.80 2.44
CA LEU A 496 -7.92 -13.80 3.49
C LEU A 496 -9.07 -14.78 3.15
N PRO A 497 -9.63 -15.49 4.14
CA PRO A 497 -10.75 -16.38 3.90
C PRO A 497 -12.03 -15.62 3.54
N THR A 498 -12.96 -16.30 2.87
CA THR A 498 -14.27 -15.76 2.46
C THR A 498 -15.42 -16.51 3.13
N ALA A 499 -16.68 -16.05 2.93
CA ALA A 499 -17.84 -16.82 3.38
C ALA A 499 -18.03 -18.16 2.66
N LYS A 500 -17.20 -18.48 1.64
CA LYS A 500 -17.26 -19.77 0.93
C LYS A 500 -16.01 -20.63 1.06
N ALA A 501 -14.84 -20.05 1.34
CA ALA A 501 -13.57 -20.78 1.35
C ALA A 501 -12.63 -20.34 2.49
N ASP A 502 -11.79 -21.28 2.92
CA ASP A 502 -10.60 -20.98 3.72
C ASP A 502 -9.60 -20.16 2.89
N GLY A 503 -8.72 -19.44 3.59
CA GLY A 503 -7.64 -18.66 3.00
C GLY A 503 -6.29 -19.38 3.08
N TYR A 504 -5.22 -18.64 2.83
CA TYR A 504 -3.86 -19.16 2.85
C TYR A 504 -2.86 -18.15 3.42
N VAL A 505 -1.88 -18.67 4.16
CA VAL A 505 -0.67 -17.93 4.56
C VAL A 505 0.46 -18.43 3.68
N HIS A 506 0.98 -17.55 2.82
CA HIS A 506 2.15 -17.81 1.99
C HIS A 506 3.38 -17.22 2.68
N TYR A 507 4.16 -18.07 3.35
CA TYR A 507 5.29 -17.65 4.17
C TYR A 507 6.57 -17.53 3.34
N PHE A 508 7.24 -16.38 3.43
CA PHE A 508 8.50 -16.00 2.76
C PHE A 508 9.64 -15.74 3.75
N GLY A 509 9.37 -15.72 5.06
CA GLY A 509 10.37 -15.53 6.11
C GLY A 509 11.36 -16.70 6.21
N ALA A 510 12.34 -16.59 7.10
CA ALA A 510 13.24 -17.71 7.39
C ALA A 510 12.50 -18.75 8.25
N GLU A 511 12.71 -20.05 7.98
CA GLU A 511 12.25 -21.16 8.83
C GLU A 511 13.09 -21.31 10.11
#